data_AF-A0A1Z9B689-F1
#
_entry.id   AF-A0A1Z9B689-F1
#
_cell.length_a   1.000
_cell.length_b   1.000
_cell.length_c   1.000
_cell.angle_alpha   90.00
_cell.angle_beta   90.00
_cell.angle_gamma   90.00
#
_symmetry.space_group_name_H-M   'P 1'
#
loop_
_entity.id
_entity.type
_entity.pdbx_description
1 polymer ?
#
loop_
_entity_poly.entity_id
_entity_poly.type
_entity_poly.pdbx_seq_one_letter_code
_entity_poly.pdbx_strand_id
1 'polypeptide(L)'
;MGCLDLGRGQRIVDSLRLQILDGGPDQSLRLRQVFSTPREIYRLEIREPDVGYSRITLLDEDALEDLLETDGVRERVLAQHSD
;
A
#
# COMPACT_ATOMS: atom_id res chain seq x y z
N MET A 1 -15.22 24.70 -9.52
CA MET A 1 -14.55 24.04 -8.38
C MET A 1 -14.66 22.55 -8.63
N GLY A 2 -13.65 21.96 -9.28
CA GLY A 2 -13.73 20.60 -9.81
C GLY A 2 -13.44 19.57 -8.73
N CYS A 3 -14.46 19.05 -8.07
CA CYS A 3 -14.37 17.90 -7.17
C CYS A 3 -14.71 16.63 -7.96
N LEU A 4 -13.81 16.16 -8.83
CA LEU A 4 -13.99 14.90 -9.57
C LEU A 4 -12.64 14.19 -9.74
N ASP A 5 -11.92 13.86 -8.65
CA ASP A 5 -10.88 12.81 -8.73
C ASP A 5 -10.49 12.16 -7.39
N LEU A 6 -10.75 12.82 -6.25
CA LEU A 6 -10.47 12.28 -4.90
C LEU A 6 -11.20 10.96 -4.58
N GLY A 7 -12.19 10.54 -5.38
CA GLY A 7 -13.03 9.39 -5.06
C GLY A 7 -12.42 8.03 -5.42
N ARG A 8 -11.54 7.93 -6.42
CA ARG A 8 -11.02 6.62 -6.87
C ARG A 8 -9.70 6.26 -6.20
N GLY A 9 -8.74 7.18 -6.19
CA GLY A 9 -7.45 6.97 -5.52
C GLY A 9 -7.64 6.66 -4.03
N GLN A 10 -8.44 7.49 -3.35
CA GLN A 10 -8.75 7.28 -1.94
C GLN A 10 -9.38 5.92 -1.65
N ARG A 11 -10.31 5.45 -2.50
CA ARG A 11 -10.93 4.13 -2.33
C ARG A 11 -9.93 2.98 -2.48
N ILE A 12 -8.93 3.12 -3.35
CA ILE A 12 -7.88 2.12 -3.49
C ILE A 12 -7.01 2.12 -2.23
N VAL A 13 -6.62 3.30 -1.73
CA VAL A 13 -5.88 3.43 -0.47
C VAL A 13 -6.66 2.82 0.70
N ASP A 14 -7.94 3.14 0.84
CA ASP A 14 -8.80 2.59 1.91
C ASP A 14 -8.94 1.07 1.80
N SER A 15 -9.07 0.53 0.59
CA SER A 15 -9.09 -0.91 0.35
C SER A 15 -7.76 -1.57 0.74
N LEU A 16 -6.63 -0.93 0.45
CA LEU A 16 -5.32 -1.43 0.86
C LEU A 16 -5.15 -1.39 2.37
N ARG A 17 -5.56 -0.30 3.03
CA ARG A 17 -5.55 -0.17 4.51
C ARG A 17 -6.30 -1.33 5.16
N LEU A 18 -7.54 -1.57 4.72
CA LEU A 18 -8.36 -2.68 5.25
C LEU A 18 -7.69 -4.03 5.03
N GLN A 19 -7.16 -4.29 3.82
CA GLN A 19 -6.50 -5.55 3.51
C GLN A 19 -5.22 -5.78 4.33
N ILE A 20 -4.43 -4.74 4.58
CA ILE A 20 -3.21 -4.83 5.38
C ILE A 20 -3.55 -5.10 6.86
N LEU A 21 -4.61 -4.48 7.37
CA LEU A 21 -5.01 -4.62 8.77
C LEU A 21 -5.74 -5.94 9.05
N ASP A 22 -6.60 -6.38 8.12
CA ASP A 22 -7.35 -7.66 8.20
C ASP A 22 -6.48 -8.87 7.85
N GLY A 23 -5.32 -8.62 7.22
CA GLY A 23 -4.33 -9.64 6.90
C GLY A 23 -3.87 -10.45 8.10
N GLY A 24 -3.77 -11.77 7.89
CA GLY A 24 -3.23 -12.72 8.85
C GLY A 24 -1.72 -12.56 9.13
N PRO A 25 -1.18 -13.27 10.14
CA PRO A 25 0.23 -13.15 10.53
C PRO A 25 1.21 -13.57 9.43
N ASP A 26 0.79 -14.45 8.53
CA ASP A 26 1.59 -14.91 7.38
C ASP A 26 1.47 -14.00 6.15
N GLN A 27 0.68 -12.91 6.24
CA GLN A 27 0.60 -11.92 5.17
C GLN A 27 1.95 -11.21 5.03
N SER A 28 2.53 -11.28 3.83
CA SER A 28 3.74 -10.55 3.50
C SER A 28 3.42 -9.25 2.75
N LEU A 29 4.08 -8.17 3.13
CA LEU A 29 4.00 -6.84 2.55
C LEU A 29 5.39 -6.45 2.04
N ARG A 30 5.47 -6.04 0.78
CA ARG A 30 6.70 -5.55 0.19
C ARG A 30 6.46 -4.22 -0.48
N LEU A 31 7.09 -3.16 0.01
CA LEU A 31 7.10 -1.86 -0.65
C LEU A 31 8.44 -1.67 -1.34
N ARG A 32 8.42 -1.25 -2.61
CA ARG A 32 9.64 -0.94 -3.36
C ARG A 32 9.42 0.28 -4.24
N GLN A 33 10.34 1.25 -4.18
CA GLN A 33 10.38 2.32 -5.16
C GLN A 33 10.80 1.77 -6.53
N VAL A 34 9.97 2.02 -7.55
CA VAL A 34 10.18 1.53 -8.93
C VAL A 34 10.68 2.65 -9.84
N PHE A 35 10.17 3.87 -9.64
CA PHE A 35 10.64 5.07 -10.33
C PHE A 35 10.88 6.18 -9.32
N SER A 36 11.89 7.01 -9.58
CA SER A 36 12.27 8.16 -8.76
C SER A 36 12.32 9.48 -9.53
N THR A 37 12.34 9.45 -10.86
CA THR A 37 12.39 10.67 -11.70
C THR A 37 11.75 10.38 -13.05
N PRO A 38 10.90 11.29 -13.59
CA PRO A 38 10.51 12.61 -13.06
C PRO A 38 9.44 12.57 -11.96
N ARG A 39 8.91 11.38 -11.62
CA ARG A 39 7.92 11.17 -10.56
C ARG A 39 8.28 9.93 -9.77
N GLU A 40 8.01 9.99 -8.47
CA GLU A 40 8.20 8.85 -7.59
C GLU A 40 7.01 7.89 -7.71
N ILE A 41 7.30 6.62 -7.98
CA ILE A 41 6.30 5.57 -8.06
C ILE A 41 6.77 4.40 -7.20
N TYR A 42 5.90 3.98 -6.31
CA TYR A 42 6.11 2.91 -5.36
C TYR A 42 5.23 1.71 -5.73
N ARG A 43 5.78 0.51 -5.66
CA ARG A 43 5.05 -0.74 -5.81
C ARG A 43 4.86 -1.37 -4.45
N LEU A 44 3.60 -1.53 -4.07
CA LEU A 44 3.19 -2.33 -2.93
C LEU A 44 2.76 -3.71 -3.41
N GLU A 45 3.33 -4.75 -2.83
CA GLU A 45 2.92 -6.14 -3.01
C GLU A 45 2.39 -6.67 -1.68
N ILE A 46 1.16 -7.19 -1.72
CA ILE A 46 0.54 -7.92 -0.60
C ILE A 46 0.44 -9.38 -1.05
N ARG A 47 0.97 -10.31 -0.26
CA ARG A 47 0.78 -11.75 -0.49
C ARG A 47 0.20 -12.40 0.75
N GLU A 48 -0.77 -13.26 0.51
CA GLU A 48 -1.46 -14.05 1.53
C GLU A 48 -1.27 -15.52 1.15
N PRO A 49 -0.21 -16.17 1.65
CA PRO A 49 0.21 -17.49 1.20
C PRO A 49 -0.87 -18.55 1.46
N ASP A 50 -1.60 -18.44 2.56
CA ASP A 50 -2.64 -19.39 2.96
C ASP A 50 -3.77 -19.53 1.94
N VAL A 51 -4.03 -18.46 1.17
CA VAL A 51 -5.08 -18.42 0.14
C VAL A 51 -4.52 -18.32 -1.27
N GLY A 52 -3.19 -18.39 -1.43
CA GLY A 52 -2.52 -18.25 -2.72
C GLY A 52 -2.78 -16.91 -3.41
N TYR A 53 -3.15 -15.88 -2.65
CA TYR A 53 -3.55 -14.58 -3.18
C TYR A 53 -2.36 -13.62 -3.21
N SER A 54 -2.26 -12.84 -4.28
CA SER A 54 -1.28 -11.75 -4.41
C SER A 54 -1.93 -10.54 -5.05
N ARG A 55 -1.72 -9.37 -4.45
CA ARG A 55 -2.11 -8.07 -5.00
C ARG A 55 -0.89 -7.20 -5.21
N ILE A 56 -0.79 -6.61 -6.39
CA ILE A 56 0.24 -5.63 -6.71
C ILE A 56 -0.47 -4.31 -7.00
N THR A 57 -0.03 -3.23 -6.38
CA THR A 57 -0.56 -1.88 -6.63
C THR A 57 0.58 -0.89 -6.76
N LEU A 58 0.47 0.01 -7.74
CA LEU A 58 1.38 1.13 -7.91
C LEU A 58 0.77 2.35 -7.25
N LEU A 59 1.55 3.02 -6.43
CA LEU A 59 1.21 4.23 -5.69
C LEU A 59 2.18 5.34 -6.11
N ASP A 60 1.70 6.56 -6.18
CA ASP A 60 2.56 7.75 -6.17
C ASP A 60 2.95 8.11 -4.72
N GLU A 61 3.73 9.17 -4.58
CA GLU A 61 4.15 9.70 -3.28
C GLU A 61 2.96 10.03 -2.38
N ASP A 62 1.99 10.81 -2.90
CA ASP A 62 0.80 11.24 -2.16
C ASP A 62 -0.02 10.03 -1.64
N ALA A 63 -0.33 9.06 -2.51
CA ALA A 63 -1.12 7.90 -2.11
C ALA A 63 -0.38 6.95 -1.15
N LEU A 64 0.96 6.91 -1.22
CA LEU A 64 1.77 6.18 -0.26
C LEU A 64 1.79 6.87 1.09
N GLU A 65 1.97 8.19 1.12
CA GLU A 65 1.92 8.99 2.33
C GLU A 65 0.57 8.79 3.04
N ASP A 66 -0.54 8.98 2.32
CA ASP A 66 -1.89 8.72 2.82
C ASP A 66 -1.99 7.30 3.43
N LEU A 67 -1.51 6.27 2.71
CA LEU A 67 -1.56 4.90 3.20
C LEU A 67 -0.81 4.73 4.54
N LEU A 68 0.37 5.37 4.66
CA LEU A 68 1.25 5.28 5.83
C LEU A 68 0.84 6.21 6.99
N GLU A 69 -0.10 7.15 6.80
CA GLU A 69 -0.70 7.92 7.90
C GLU A 69 -1.52 7.04 8.85
N THR A 70 -1.92 5.85 8.42
CA THR A 70 -2.60 4.89 9.29
C THR A 70 -1.57 4.14 10.15
N ASP A 71 -1.55 4.40 11.45
CA ASP A 71 -0.54 3.87 12.40
C ASP A 71 -0.33 2.35 12.26
N GLY A 72 -1.41 1.56 12.24
CA GLY A 72 -1.31 0.10 12.11
C GLY A 72 -0.76 -0.38 10.75
N VAL A 73 -0.94 0.40 9.68
CA VAL A 73 -0.38 0.07 8.36
C VAL A 73 1.12 0.36 8.33
N ARG A 74 1.54 1.50 8.88
CA ARG A 74 2.95 1.88 8.96
C ARG A 74 3.77 0.84 9.72
N GLU A 75 3.29 0.40 10.88
CA GLU A 75 3.95 -0.62 11.70
C GLU A 75 4.13 -1.94 10.92
N ARG A 76 3.08 -2.39 10.23
CA ARG A 76 3.11 -3.61 9.41
C ARG A 76 4.11 -3.51 8.26
N VAL A 77 4.17 -2.36 7.58
CA VAL A 77 5.13 -2.13 6.50
C VAL A 77 6.56 -2.11 7.05
N LEU A 78 6.83 -1.37 8.12
CA LEU A 78 8.17 -1.26 8.71
C LEU A 78 8.68 -2.58 9.30
N ALA A 79 7.81 -3.38 9.92
CA ALA A 79 8.16 -4.69 10.48
C ALA A 79 8.70 -5.67 9.43
N GLN A 80 8.28 -5.52 8.18
CA GLN A 80 8.69 -6.38 7.06
C GLN A 80 9.82 -5.78 6.21
N HIS A 81 10.27 -4.58 6.55
CA HIS A 81 11.37 -3.87 5.91
C HIS A 81 12.73 -4.03 6.64
N SER A 82 12.81 -4.87 7.68
CA SER A 82 14.10 -5.25 8.27
C SER A 82 14.81 -6.26 7.36
N ASP A 83 15.75 -5.74 6.57
CA ASP A 83 16.85 -6.51 5.96
C ASP A 83 17.85 -6.94 7.06
#